data_AF-A0A383DSI1-F1
#
_entry.id   AF-A0A383DSI1-F1
#
_cell.length_a   1.000
_cell.length_b   1.000
_cell.length_c   1.000
_cell.angle_alpha   90.00
_cell.angle_beta   90.00
_cell.angle_gamma   90.00
#
_symmetry.space_group_name_H-M   'P 1'
#
loop_
_entity.id
_entity.type
_entity.pdbx_description
1 polymer ?
#
loop_
_entity_poly.entity_id
_entity_poly.type
_entity_poly.pdbx_seq_one_letter_code
_entity_poly.pdbx_strand_id
1 'polypeptide(L)'
;VMVGRLIQNNPFSLLKVDKLFFNTKTEGVLYQKIILEYFQYIKQILGSDSIFRLLSPLLNIFFGMSHSKKFKSEIHSKMKNQQIDILERLFLRFVNEQQININL
;
A
#
# COMPACT_ATOMS: atom_id res chain seq x y z
N VAL A 1 2.41 19.18 14.47
CA VAL A 1 1.93 19.62 13.14
C VAL A 1 0.93 18.60 12.63
N MET A 2 -0.16 19.02 11.97
CA MET A 2 -1.16 18.12 11.37
C MET A 2 -1.06 18.17 9.84
N VAL A 3 -1.01 17.00 9.19
CA VAL A 3 -0.89 16.89 7.73
C VAL A 3 -1.98 15.94 7.20
N GLY A 4 -2.90 16.44 6.37
CA GLY A 4 -4.03 15.66 5.85
C GLY A 4 -3.84 15.17 4.41
N ARG A 5 -4.16 16.02 3.43
CA ARG A 5 -4.19 15.69 1.99
C ARG A 5 -2.90 15.04 1.46
N LEU A 6 -1.73 15.48 1.96
CA LEU A 6 -0.46 14.89 1.57
C LEU A 6 -0.38 13.40 1.96
N ILE A 7 -0.83 13.06 3.16
CA ILE A 7 -0.79 11.68 3.66
C ILE A 7 -1.80 10.80 2.93
N GLN A 8 -2.97 11.35 2.60
CA GLN A 8 -3.95 10.64 1.77
C GLN A 8 -3.36 10.26 0.42
N ASN A 9 -2.62 11.17 -0.22
CA ASN A 9 -2.05 10.96 -1.55
C ASN A 9 -0.72 10.17 -1.53
N ASN A 10 0.06 10.26 -0.45
CA ASN A 10 1.34 9.58 -0.29
C ASN A 10 1.58 9.22 1.19
N PRO A 11 1.02 8.09 1.68
CA PRO A 11 1.17 7.66 3.06
C PRO A 11 2.63 7.45 3.48
N PHE A 12 3.52 7.11 2.54
CA PHE A 12 4.93 6.86 2.80
C PHE A 12 5.76 8.11 3.08
N SER A 13 5.16 9.30 2.96
CA SER A 13 5.76 10.53 3.49
C SER A 13 6.08 10.41 5.00
N LEU A 14 5.40 9.49 5.71
CA LEU A 14 5.58 9.26 7.15
C LEU A 14 6.72 8.29 7.50
N LEU A 15 7.34 7.60 6.52
CA LEU A 15 8.32 6.53 6.79
C LEU A 15 9.51 6.93 7.67
N LYS A 16 9.92 8.20 7.58
CA LYS A 16 11.06 8.74 8.32
C LYS A 16 10.64 9.53 9.56
N VAL A 17 9.35 9.78 9.77
CA VAL A 17 8.85 10.66 10.84
C VAL A 17 9.26 10.11 12.21
N ASP A 18 9.05 8.81 12.41
CA ASP A 18 9.45 8.05 13.58
C ASP A 18 10.93 8.26 13.94
N LYS A 19 11.83 8.09 12.97
CA LYS A 19 13.27 8.33 13.17
C LYS A 19 13.60 9.80 13.42
N LEU A 20 13.01 10.71 12.63
CA LEU A 20 13.37 12.13 12.62
C LEU A 20 12.89 12.89 13.87
N PHE A 21 11.71 12.53 14.39
CA PHE A 21 11.06 13.28 15.48
C PHE A 21 10.97 12.50 16.79
N PHE A 22 11.01 11.16 16.74
CA PHE A 22 10.83 10.31 17.92
C PHE A 22 12.03 9.42 18.24
N ASN A 23 13.12 9.51 17.45
CA ASN A 23 14.37 8.76 17.63
C ASN A 23 14.17 7.23 17.71
N THR A 24 13.14 6.71 17.07
CA THR A 24 12.86 5.26 17.01
C THR A 24 13.67 4.60 15.89
N LYS A 25 14.06 3.34 16.11
CA LYS A 25 14.81 2.54 15.13
C LYS A 25 13.89 2.19 13.96
N THR A 26 14.34 2.45 12.72
CA THR A 26 13.60 2.09 11.51
C THR A 26 13.83 0.61 11.17
N GLU A 27 12.76 -0.18 11.06
CA GLU A 27 12.83 -1.57 10.56
C GLU A 27 12.96 -1.58 9.02
N GLY A 28 13.86 -2.42 8.50
CA GLY A 28 14.33 -2.40 7.11
C GLY A 28 13.39 -2.94 6.04
N VAL A 29 12.20 -3.45 6.37
CA VAL A 29 11.24 -3.97 5.36
C VAL A 29 9.81 -3.53 5.67
N LEU A 30 9.57 -2.22 5.70
CA LEU A 30 8.27 -1.69 6.13
C LEU A 30 7.16 -1.95 5.11
N TYR A 31 7.44 -1.92 3.81
CA TYR A 31 6.40 -1.97 2.77
C TYR A 31 5.67 -3.31 2.68
N GLN A 32 6.41 -4.42 2.68
CA GLN A 32 5.81 -5.76 2.66
C GLN A 32 4.99 -6.01 3.93
N LYS A 33 5.55 -5.64 5.09
CA LYS A 33 4.89 -5.75 6.39
C LYS A 33 3.56 -4.97 6.41
N ILE A 34 3.58 -3.71 5.99
CA ILE A 34 2.36 -2.87 5.88
C ILE A 34 1.32 -3.53 4.97
N ILE A 35 1.72 -4.07 3.82
CA ILE A 35 0.78 -4.72 2.90
C ILE A 35 0.16 -5.96 3.55
N LEU A 36 0.98 -6.84 4.14
CA LEU A 36 0.51 -8.06 4.79
C LEU A 36 -0.46 -7.75 5.94
N GLU A 37 -0.09 -6.83 6.83
CA GLU A 37 -0.91 -6.42 7.96
C GLU A 37 -2.23 -5.78 7.49
N TYR A 38 -2.19 -4.95 6.44
CA TYR A 38 -3.39 -4.32 5.91
C TYR A 38 -4.31 -5.32 5.20
N PHE A 39 -3.77 -6.29 4.46
CA PHE A 39 -4.58 -7.36 3.87
C PHE A 39 -5.18 -8.28 4.92
N GLN A 40 -4.45 -8.57 6.01
CA GLN A 40 -5.00 -9.29 7.16
C GLN A 40 -6.20 -8.54 7.76
N TYR A 41 -6.08 -7.22 7.95
CA TYR A 41 -7.18 -6.37 8.39
C TYR A 41 -8.38 -6.42 7.42
N ILE A 42 -8.16 -6.24 6.11
CA ILE A 42 -9.23 -6.29 5.10
C ILE A 42 -9.98 -7.63 5.14
N LYS A 43 -9.25 -8.75 5.25
CA LYS A 43 -9.85 -10.09 5.28
C LYS A 43 -10.80 -10.26 6.46
N GLN A 44 -10.54 -9.62 7.60
CA GLN A 44 -11.40 -9.71 8.80
C GLN A 44 -12.73 -8.98 8.64
N ILE A 45 -12.79 -7.95 7.79
CA ILE A 45 -13.97 -7.09 7.58
C ILE A 45 -14.56 -7.23 6.18
N LEU A 46 -14.14 -8.27 5.46
CA LEU A 46 -14.65 -8.56 4.13
C LEU A 46 -16.14 -8.91 4.23
N GLY A 47 -16.97 -8.27 3.40
CA GLY A 47 -18.42 -8.47 3.42
C GLY A 47 -19.19 -7.47 4.30
N SER A 48 -18.53 -6.80 5.27
CA SER A 48 -19.14 -5.68 6.00
C SER A 48 -18.94 -4.32 5.34
N ASP A 49 -17.90 -4.20 4.50
CA ASP A 49 -17.66 -2.99 3.71
C ASP A 49 -17.26 -3.34 2.27
N SER A 50 -17.36 -2.34 1.39
CA SER A 50 -16.97 -2.44 -0.01
C SER A 50 -15.46 -2.59 -0.15
N ILE A 51 -15.04 -3.61 -0.90
CA ILE A 51 -13.64 -3.83 -1.29
C ILE A 51 -12.99 -2.58 -1.90
N PHE A 52 -13.76 -1.76 -2.62
CA PHE A 52 -13.28 -0.51 -3.20
C PHE A 52 -12.91 0.50 -2.11
N ARG A 53 -13.73 0.63 -1.06
CA ARG A 53 -13.43 1.52 0.06
C ARG A 53 -12.23 1.01 0.85
N LEU A 54 -12.17 -0.30 1.09
CA LEU A 54 -11.10 -0.94 1.84
C LEU A 54 -9.73 -0.81 1.16
N LEU A 55 -9.67 -0.97 -0.16
CA LEU A 55 -8.41 -0.93 -0.90
C LEU A 55 -8.05 0.45 -1.48
N SER A 56 -8.98 1.41 -1.52
CA SER A 56 -8.67 2.76 -2.04
C SER A 56 -7.49 3.43 -1.33
N PRO A 57 -7.33 3.34 0.02
CA PRO A 57 -6.15 3.88 0.69
C PRO A 57 -4.85 3.23 0.21
N LEU A 58 -4.90 1.92 -0.08
CA LEU A 58 -3.76 1.15 -0.54
C LEU A 58 -3.36 1.52 -1.98
N LEU A 59 -4.27 2.02 -2.81
CA LEU A 59 -3.93 2.49 -4.17
C LEU A 59 -2.97 3.69 -4.19
N ASN A 60 -2.90 4.45 -3.08
CA ASN A 60 -2.01 5.59 -2.96
C ASN A 60 -0.58 5.19 -2.54
N ILE A 61 -0.35 3.93 -2.16
CA ILE A 61 0.99 3.33 -2.13
C ILE A 61 1.66 3.46 -3.51
N PHE A 62 0.89 3.51 -4.59
CA PHE A 62 1.40 3.65 -5.96
C PHE A 62 1.78 5.07 -6.39
N PHE A 63 1.79 6.03 -5.47
CA PHE A 63 2.08 7.42 -5.80
C PHE A 63 3.51 7.59 -6.33
N GLY A 64 3.66 8.33 -7.42
CA GLY A 64 4.96 8.65 -8.02
C GLY A 64 5.67 7.51 -8.73
N MET A 65 5.09 6.31 -8.81
CA MET A 65 5.76 5.15 -9.43
C MET A 65 5.48 5.02 -10.93
N SER A 66 6.52 4.61 -11.66
CA SER A 66 6.46 4.29 -13.09
C SER A 66 5.47 3.14 -13.34
N HIS A 67 4.80 3.16 -14.49
CA HIS A 67 3.80 2.16 -14.90
C HIS A 67 2.60 1.94 -13.95
N SER A 68 2.43 2.79 -12.93
CA SER A 68 1.34 2.71 -11.94
C SER A 68 -0.07 2.71 -12.56
N LYS A 69 -0.28 3.35 -13.72
CA LYS A 69 -1.56 3.35 -14.43
C LYS A 69 -2.02 1.94 -14.83
N LYS A 70 -1.12 1.14 -15.43
CA LYS A 70 -1.42 -0.24 -15.84
C LYS A 70 -1.77 -1.09 -14.63
N PHE A 71 -0.99 -0.93 -13.56
CA PHE A 71 -1.17 -1.68 -12.33
C PHE A 71 -2.49 -1.35 -11.61
N LYS A 72 -2.84 -0.06 -11.52
CA LYS A 72 -4.13 0.39 -10.97
C LYS A 72 -5.31 -0.20 -11.75
N SER A 73 -5.22 -0.24 -13.08
CA SER A 73 -6.26 -0.85 -13.92
C SER A 73 -6.44 -2.35 -13.63
N GLU A 74 -5.32 -3.09 -13.51
CA GLU A 74 -5.35 -4.52 -13.16
C GLU A 74 -5.98 -4.74 -11.78
N ILE A 75 -5.58 -3.95 -10.77
CA ILE A 75 -6.18 -4.01 -9.43
C ILE A 75 -7.69 -3.75 -9.49
N HIS A 76 -8.13 -2.70 -10.18
CA HIS A 76 -9.56 -2.38 -10.26
C HIS A 76 -10.38 -3.53 -10.87
N SER A 77 -9.85 -4.19 -11.90
CA SER A 77 -10.49 -5.38 -12.48
C SER A 77 -10.60 -6.53 -11.46
N LYS A 78 -9.55 -6.76 -10.66
CA LYS A 78 -9.54 -7.80 -9.63
C LYS A 78 -10.40 -7.49 -8.40
N MET A 79 -10.54 -6.20 -8.04
CA MET A 79 -11.48 -5.75 -7.01
C MET A 79 -12.92 -6.10 -7.37
N LYS A 80 -13.32 -5.89 -8.63
CA LYS A 80 -14.68 -6.19 -9.11
C LYS A 80 -15.07 -7.66 -8.88
N ASN A 81 -14.10 -8.56 -9.01
CA ASN A 81 -14.29 -10.00 -8.85
C ASN A 81 -14.00 -10.49 -7.41
N GLN A 82 -13.76 -9.57 -6.46
CA GLN A 82 -13.45 -9.86 -5.05
C GLN A 82 -12.32 -10.89 -4.83
N GLN A 83 -11.33 -10.92 -5.73
CA GLN A 83 -10.22 -11.89 -5.68
C GLN A 83 -9.13 -11.43 -4.70
N ILE A 84 -9.43 -11.39 -3.39
CA ILE A 84 -8.57 -10.81 -2.35
C ILE A 84 -7.17 -11.42 -2.29
N ASP A 85 -7.03 -12.75 -2.35
CA ASP A 85 -5.70 -13.37 -2.31
C ASP A 85 -4.87 -13.07 -3.56
N ILE A 86 -5.52 -12.86 -4.71
CA ILE A 86 -4.85 -12.42 -5.94
C ILE A 86 -4.40 -10.96 -5.79
N LEU A 87 -5.26 -10.12 -5.21
CA LEU A 87 -4.93 -8.71 -4.93
C LEU A 87 -3.71 -8.62 -4.01
N GLU A 88 -3.67 -9.39 -2.91
CA GLU A 88 -2.54 -9.42 -2.00
C GLU A 88 -1.22 -9.76 -2.73
N ARG A 89 -1.23 -10.83 -3.52
CA ARG A 89 -0.07 -11.24 -4.33
C ARG A 89 0.36 -10.17 -5.33
N LEU A 90 -0.60 -9.49 -5.97
CA LEU A 90 -0.29 -8.38 -6.88
C LEU A 90 0.43 -7.25 -6.15
N PHE A 91 -0.11 -6.78 -5.03
CA PHE A 91 0.49 -5.70 -4.24
C PHE A 91 1.91 -6.05 -3.76
N LEU A 92 2.12 -7.27 -3.27
CA LEU A 92 3.44 -7.75 -2.84
C LEU A 92 4.42 -7.84 -4.00
N ARG A 93 4.01 -8.43 -5.14
CA ARG A 93 4.85 -8.50 -6.34
C ARG A 93 5.32 -7.11 -6.76
N PHE A 94 4.38 -6.17 -6.81
CA PHE A 94 4.67 -4.81 -7.22
C PHE A 94 5.66 -4.12 -6.26
N VAL A 95 5.47 -4.20 -4.95
CA VAL A 95 6.41 -3.58 -4.00
C VAL A 95 7.81 -4.20 -4.11
N ASN A 96 7.90 -5.50 -4.35
CA ASN A 96 9.17 -6.18 -4.52
C ASN A 96 9.89 -5.72 -5.81
N GLU A 97 9.17 -5.62 -6.93
CA GLU A 97 9.70 -5.09 -8.19
C GLU A 97 10.25 -3.66 -8.02
N GLN A 98 9.61 -2.83 -7.19
CA GLN A 98 10.04 -1.45 -6.97
C GLN A 98 11.18 -1.32 -5.96
N GLN A 99 11.24 -2.17 -4.93
CA GLN A 99 12.42 -2.22 -4.04
C GLN A 99 13.69 -2.61 -4.80
N ILE A 100 13.57 -3.44 -5.84
CA ILE A 100 14.68 -3.77 -6.74
C ILE A 100 15.12 -2.54 -7.54
N ASN A 101 14.19 -1.70 -8.00
CA ASN A 101 14.50 -0.49 -8.77
C ASN A 101 15.04 0.69 -7.94
N ILE A 102 14.85 0.71 -6.61
CA ILE A 102 15.38 1.75 -5.71
C ILE A 102 16.82 1.41 -5.24
N ASN A 103 17.21 0.13 -5.31
CA ASN A 103 18.52 -0.38 -4.90
C ASN A 103 19.50 -0.60 -6.07
N LEU A 104 19.13 -0.15 -7.28
CA LEU A 104 19.97 -0.09 -8.49
C LEU A 104 20.28 1.38 -8.82
#